data_AF-A0A0G0Z6X0-F1
#
_entry.id   AF-A0A0G0Z6X0-F1
#
_cell.length_a   1.000
_cell.length_b   1.000
_cell.length_c   1.000
_cell.angle_alpha   90.00
_cell.angle_beta   90.00
_cell.angle_gamma   90.00
#
_symmetry.space_group_name_H-M   'P 1'
#
loop_
_entity.id
_entity.type
_entity.pdbx_description
1 polymer ?
#
loop_
_entity_poly.entity_id
_entity_poly.type
_entity_poly.pdbx_seq_one_letter_code
_entity_poly.pdbx_strand_id
1 'polypeptide(L)' 'MPPIQKKNVDRMIKDYKYTSVSEFFRDAVRALENDKLIKDIMESEREFAAGKGKKLRSLKDLM' A
#
# COMPACT_ATOMS: atom_id res chain seq x y z
N MET A 1 -19.04 15.12 -0.39
CA MET A 1 -18.09 15.40 -1.47
C MET A 1 -18.56 16.62 -2.25
N PRO A 2 -17.75 17.68 -2.37
CA PRO A 2 -18.01 18.84 -3.24
C PRO A 2 -18.46 18.46 -4.67
N PRO A 3 -19.38 19.21 -5.31
CA PRO A 3 -19.96 18.83 -6.61
C PRO A 3 -18.94 18.59 -7.73
N ILE A 4 -17.89 19.42 -7.80
CA ILE A 4 -16.81 19.28 -8.79
C ILE A 4 -16.03 17.98 -8.59
N GLN A 5 -15.75 17.63 -7.33
CA GLN A 5 -15.05 16.40 -6.99
C GLN A 5 -15.91 15.17 -7.31
N LYS A 6 -17.23 15.24 -7.08
CA LYS A 6 -18.16 14.18 -7.48
C LYS A 6 -18.14 13.95 -8.98
N LYS A 7 -18.23 15.02 -9.78
CA LYS A 7 -18.17 14.93 -11.25
C LYS A 7 -16.86 14.29 -11.74
N ASN A 8 -15.74 14.61 -11.09
CA ASN A 8 -14.45 14.01 -11.41
C ASN A 8 -14.43 12.51 -11.04
N VAL A 9 -14.90 12.13 -9.86
CA VAL A 9 -14.99 10.72 -9.45
C VAL A 9 -15.89 9.93 -10.39
N ASP A 10 -17.07 10.46 -10.73
CA ASP A 10 -18.00 9.82 -11.66
C ASP A 10 -17.39 9.62 -13.06
N ARG A 11 -16.56 10.59 -13.52
CA ARG A 11 -15.79 10.45 -14.77
C ARG A 11 -14.76 9.33 -14.66
N MET A 12 -13.96 9.31 -13.59
CA MET A 12 -12.93 8.28 -13.38
C MET A 12 -13.54 6.87 -13.29
N ILE A 13 -14.68 6.72 -12.62
CA ILE A 13 -15.40 5.44 -12.54
C ILE A 13 -15.77 4.93 -13.94
N LYS A 14 -16.22 5.82 -14.85
CA LYS A 14 -16.55 5.46 -16.23
C LYS A 14 -15.30 5.13 -17.05
N ASP A 15 -14.30 6.01 -17.00
CA ASP A 15 -13.07 5.89 -17.80
C ASP A 15 -12.30 4.60 -17.46
N TYR A 16 -12.25 4.24 -16.18
CA TYR A 16 -11.56 3.06 -15.66
C TYR A 16 -12.50 1.87 -15.39
N LYS A 17 -13.77 1.97 -15.78
CA LYS A 17 -14.77 0.90 -15.74
C LYS A 17 -15.01 0.28 -14.36
N TYR A 18 -15.00 1.10 -13.32
CA TYR A 18 -15.41 0.68 -11.98
C TYR A 18 -16.93 0.52 -11.90
N THR A 19 -17.39 -0.46 -11.11
CA THR A 19 -18.80 -0.75 -10.88
C THR A 19 -19.45 0.22 -9.89
N SER A 20 -18.64 0.82 -9.00
CA SER A 20 -19.12 1.73 -7.97
C SER A 20 -18.04 2.67 -7.46
N VAL A 21 -18.47 3.75 -6.82
CA VAL A 21 -17.60 4.69 -6.10
C VAL A 21 -16.79 3.97 -5.03
N SER A 22 -17.42 3.07 -4.28
CA SER A 22 -16.75 2.31 -3.22
C SER A 22 -15.68 1.37 -3.76
N GLU A 23 -15.89 0.77 -4.93
CA GLU A 23 -14.86 -0.06 -5.57
C GLU A 23 -13.65 0.77 -5.99
N PHE A 24 -13.89 1.91 -6.64
CA PHE A 24 -12.83 2.84 -7.03
C PHE A 24 -11.98 3.26 -5.82
N PHE A 25 -12.61 3.63 -4.70
CA PHE A 25 -11.86 4.00 -3.49
C PHE A 25 -11.15 2.81 -2.83
N ARG A 26 -11.74 1.60 -2.83
CA ARG A 26 -11.05 0.40 -2.32
C ARG A 26 -9.77 0.12 -3.10
N ASP A 27 -9.79 0.31 -4.41
CA ASP A 27 -8.61 0.11 -5.22
C ASP A 27 -7.55 1.19 -4.96
N ALA A 28 -7.95 2.46 -4.87
CA ALA A 28 -7.04 3.56 -4.53
C ALA A 28 -6.37 3.35 -3.16
N VAL A 29 -7.12 2.90 -2.14
CA VAL A 29 -6.57 2.57 -0.82
C VAL A 29 -5.60 1.41 -0.91
N ARG A 30 -5.94 0.33 -1.62
CA ARG A 30 -5.06 -0.82 -1.81
C ARG A 30 -3.75 -0.43 -2.49
N ALA A 31 -3.81 0.44 -3.51
CA ALA A 31 -2.61 0.93 -4.19
C ALA A 31 -1.69 1.70 -3.24
N LEU A 32 -2.26 2.54 -2.37
CA LEU A 32 -1.51 3.27 -1.34
C LEU A 32 -0.86 2.33 -0.30
N GLU A 33 -1.62 1.34 0.18
CA GLU A 33 -1.12 0.34 1.12
C GLU A 33 0.02 -0.49 0.51
N ASN A 34 -0.11 -0.89 -0.76
CA ASN A 34 0.91 -1.63 -1.48
C ASN A 34 2.20 -0.83 -1.67
N ASP A 35 2.11 0.45 -2.03
CA ASP A 35 3.27 1.33 -2.17
C ASP A 35 4.01 1.48 -0.83
N LYS A 36 3.27 1.63 0.27
CA LYS A 36 3.86 1.64 1.62
C LYS A 36 4.53 0.31 1.95
N LEU A 37 3.85 -0.82 1.70
CA LEU A 37 4.41 -2.15 1.98
C LEU A 37 5.73 -2.38 1.22
N ILE A 38 5.79 -2.00 -0.06
CA ILE A 38 7.01 -2.11 -0.86
C ILE A 38 8.14 -1.27 -0.25
N LYS A 39 7.85 -0.02 0.13
CA LYS A 39 8.83 0.86 0.78
C LYS A 39 9.35 0.29 2.09
N ASP A 40 8.45 -0.24 2.93
CA ASP A 40 8.79 -0.84 4.22
C ASP A 40 9.68 -2.09 4.03
N ILE A 41 9.39 -2.93 3.03
CA ILE A 41 10.23 -4.08 2.66
C ILE A 41 11.61 -3.62 2.19
N MET A 42 11.67 -2.65 1.28
CA MET A 42 12.94 -2.15 0.74
C MET A 42 13.81 -1.46 1.80
N GLU A 43 13.20 -0.81 2.79
CA GLU A 43 13.94 -0.29 3.95
C GLU A 43 14.48 -1.45 4.80
N SER A 44 13.63 -2.41 5.13
CA SER A 44 14.03 -3.60 5.90
C SER A 44 15.21 -4.34 5.25
N GLU A 45 15.17 -4.58 3.94
CA GLU A 45 16.27 -5.19 3.18
C GLU A 45 17.58 -4.39 3.28
N ARG A 46 17.50 -3.05 3.21
CA ARG A 46 18.66 -2.17 3.39
C ARG A 46 19.22 -2.24 4.81
N GLU A 47 18.36 -2.31 5.82
CA GLU A 47 18.80 -2.48 7.21
C GLU A 47 19.49 -3.82 7.45
N PHE A 48 18.97 -4.91 6.90
CA PHE A 48 19.62 -6.22 6.94
C PHE A 48 20.98 -6.20 6.24
N ALA A 49 21.07 -5.61 5.04
CA ALA A 49 22.33 -5.49 4.30
C ALA A 49 23.37 -4.63 5.06
N ALA A 50 22.93 -3.62 5.79
CA ALA A 50 23.78 -2.79 6.67
C ALA A 50 24.17 -3.49 7.99
N GLY A 51 23.73 -4.73 8.22
CA GLY A 51 24.02 -5.50 9.43
C GLY A 51 23.21 -5.08 10.66
N LYS A 52 22.13 -4.32 10.50
CA LYS A 52 21.26 -3.87 11.61
C LYS A 52 20.26 -4.95 12.06
N GLY A 53 20.15 -6.06 11.34
CA GLY A 53 19.28 -7.18 11.69
C GLY A 53 19.74 -7.91 12.97
N LYS A 54 18.78 -8.40 13.76
CA LYS A 54 19.06 -9.22 14.95
C LYS A 54 19.63 -10.58 14.51
N LYS A 55 20.89 -10.87 14.88
CA LYS A 55 21.47 -12.20 14.69
C LYS A 55 20.99 -13.13 15.80
N LEU A 56 20.22 -14.15 15.42
CA LEU A 56 19.76 -15.19 16.33
C LEU A 56 20.81 -16.29 16.45
N ARG A 57 21.04 -16.80 17.66
CA ARG A 57 21.96 -17.93 17.88
C ARG A 57 21.23 -19.27 17.78
N SER A 58 19.93 -19.26 18.03
CA SER A 58 19.04 -20.40 17.87
C SER A 58 17.60 -19.95 17.61
N LEU A 59 16.75 -20.87 17.17
CA LEU A 59 15.31 -20.60 16.99
C LEU A 59 14.62 -20.15 18.29
N LYS A 60 15.14 -20.54 19.47
CA LYS A 60 14.62 -20.09 20.77
C LYS A 60 14.74 -18.56 20.95
N ASP A 61 15.68 -17.91 20.27
CA ASP A 61 15.90 -16.46 20.39
C ASP A 61 14.90 -15.64 19.53
N LEU A 62 14.06 -16.31 18.73
CA LEU A 62 13.06 -15.70 17.85
C LEU A 62 11.74 -15.35 18.57
N MET A 63 11.39 -16.11 19.61
CA MET A 63 10.13 -15.96 20.36
C MET A 63 10.24 -14.92 21.46
#